data_AF-A0A7K7SAA8-F1
#
_entry.id   AF-A0A7K7SAA8-F1
#
_cell.length_a   1.000
_cell.length_b   1.000
_cell.length_c   1.000
_cell.angle_alpha   90.00
_cell.angle_beta   90.00
_cell.angle_gamma   90.00
#
_symmetry.space_group_name_H-M   'P 1'
#
loop_
_entity.id
_entity.type
_entity.pdbx_description
1 polymer ?
#
loop_
_entity_poly.entity_id
_entity_poly.type
_entity_poly.pdbx_seq_one_letter_code
_entity_poly.pdbx_strand_id
1 'polypeptide(L)'
;QVRNEFYKDTQGVLLVYDVGSKESFEALDSWLAEMRRELGPHGSLDSVVFAVCANKVDAGKLRVVDESEGRLWAESHGFLYWETSAQSGEGIQEMFQVRKSGNARWENPGMPGWESGVSFFTLAIRSSQDSWDLLGLKPGASREEVTRAYRRLAVLLHPDKCPAPGSEDAFKAVVNARTALLKNIK
;
A
#
# COMPACT_ATOMS: atom_id res chain seq x y z
N GLN A 1 -12.83 0.99 -24.86
CA GLN A 1 -12.54 0.18 -23.66
C GLN A 1 -13.71 0.39 -22.71
N VAL A 2 -14.44 -0.67 -22.33
CA VAL A 2 -15.67 -0.60 -21.51
C VAL A 2 -15.31 -0.98 -20.07
N ARG A 3 -14.72 -0.05 -19.30
CA ARG A 3 -14.35 -0.29 -17.89
C ARG A 3 -15.11 0.62 -16.92
N ASN A 4 -15.41 1.83 -17.35
CA ASN A 4 -15.89 2.90 -16.47
C ASN A 4 -17.23 2.58 -15.76
N GLU A 5 -18.10 1.78 -16.38
CA GLU A 5 -19.39 1.42 -15.80
C GLU A 5 -19.29 0.41 -14.64
N PHE A 6 -18.17 -0.31 -14.51
CA PHE A 6 -18.01 -1.39 -13.51
C PHE A 6 -17.38 -0.93 -12.19
N TYR A 7 -16.96 0.33 -12.07
CA TYR A 7 -16.39 0.83 -10.81
C TYR A 7 -17.46 1.12 -9.76
N LYS A 8 -18.70 1.42 -10.17
CA LYS A 8 -19.81 1.69 -9.24
C LYS A 8 -20.13 0.43 -8.42
N ASP A 9 -20.39 0.60 -7.13
CA ASP A 9 -20.74 -0.47 -6.18
C ASP A 9 -19.66 -1.57 -5.99
N THR A 10 -18.40 -1.29 -6.36
CA THR A 10 -17.29 -2.21 -6.13
C THR A 10 -17.02 -2.38 -4.63
N GLN A 11 -17.05 -3.63 -4.16
CA GLN A 11 -16.74 -3.96 -2.76
C GLN A 11 -15.28 -4.37 -2.56
N GLY A 12 -14.62 -4.86 -3.60
CA GLY A 12 -13.24 -5.35 -3.56
C GLY A 12 -12.55 -5.23 -4.91
N VAL A 13 -11.24 -4.98 -4.86
CA VAL A 13 -10.36 -4.74 -6.00
C VAL A 13 -9.13 -5.62 -5.87
N LEU A 14 -8.83 -6.35 -6.94
CA LEU A 14 -7.53 -7.01 -7.12
C LEU A 14 -6.66 -6.15 -8.04
N LEU A 15 -5.56 -5.63 -7.51
CA LEU A 15 -4.52 -4.93 -8.26
C LEU A 15 -3.40 -5.93 -8.55
N VAL A 16 -3.31 -6.42 -9.79
CA VAL A 16 -2.40 -7.50 -10.16
C VAL A 16 -1.28 -6.96 -11.03
N TYR A 17 -0.04 -7.33 -10.71
CA TYR A 17 1.13 -7.09 -11.55
C TYR A 17 1.96 -8.36 -11.70
N ASP A 18 2.88 -8.40 -12.66
CA ASP A 18 3.81 -9.50 -12.89
C ASP A 18 5.17 -9.17 -12.25
N VAL A 19 5.66 -10.02 -11.36
CA VAL A 19 6.95 -9.80 -10.68
C VAL A 19 8.15 -9.78 -11.64
N GLY A 20 8.01 -10.32 -12.85
CA GLY A 20 8.97 -10.25 -13.93
C GLY A 20 8.86 -9.02 -14.84
N SER A 21 7.91 -8.11 -14.56
CA SER A 21 7.70 -6.88 -15.34
C SER A 21 7.54 -5.66 -14.43
N LYS A 22 8.61 -4.86 -14.31
CA LYS A 22 8.59 -3.60 -13.55
C LYS A 22 7.59 -2.59 -14.11
N GLU A 23 7.42 -2.57 -15.44
CA GLU A 23 6.42 -1.74 -16.12
C GLU A 23 5.00 -2.04 -15.63
N SER A 24 4.67 -3.32 -15.39
CA SER A 24 3.36 -3.72 -14.88
C SER A 24 3.12 -3.27 -13.43
N PHE A 25 4.18 -3.20 -12.63
CA PHE A 25 4.14 -2.69 -11.27
C PHE A 25 3.99 -1.16 -11.25
N GLU A 26 4.76 -0.44 -12.05
CA GLU A 26 4.65 1.03 -12.17
C GLU A 26 3.29 1.48 -12.71
N ALA A 27 2.62 0.64 -13.52
CA ALA A 27 1.28 0.90 -14.00
C ALA A 27 0.21 0.95 -12.89
N LEU A 28 0.47 0.35 -11.70
CA LEU A 28 -0.49 0.31 -10.59
C LEU A 28 -0.92 1.71 -10.13
N ASP A 29 -0.01 2.68 -10.13
CA ASP A 29 -0.34 4.08 -9.79
C ASP A 29 -1.37 4.66 -10.75
N SER A 30 -1.24 4.36 -12.05
CA SER A 30 -2.17 4.82 -13.08
C SER A 30 -3.54 4.17 -12.94
N TRP A 31 -3.56 2.87 -12.63
CA TRP A 31 -4.80 2.13 -12.35
C TRP A 31 -5.52 2.66 -11.11
N LEU A 32 -4.78 2.96 -10.05
CA LEU A 32 -5.33 3.53 -8.84
C LEU A 32 -5.88 4.95 -9.09
N ALA A 33 -5.18 5.77 -9.88
CA ALA A 33 -5.65 7.10 -10.26
C ALA A 33 -6.92 7.05 -11.13
N GLU A 34 -6.99 6.14 -12.10
CA GLU A 34 -8.20 5.89 -12.91
C GLU A 34 -9.38 5.53 -12.01
N MET A 35 -9.21 4.56 -11.11
CA MET A 35 -10.28 4.14 -10.20
C MET A 35 -10.76 5.27 -9.29
N ARG A 36 -9.86 6.06 -8.73
CA ARG A 36 -10.19 7.22 -7.88
C ARG A 36 -11.04 8.25 -8.62
N ARG A 37 -10.78 8.45 -9.91
CA ARG A 37 -11.54 9.38 -10.75
C ARG A 37 -12.95 8.85 -11.03
N GLU A 38 -13.08 7.56 -11.34
CA GLU A 38 -14.37 6.97 -11.69
C GLU A 38 -15.30 6.75 -10.47
N LEU A 39 -14.76 6.50 -9.28
CA LEU A 39 -15.56 6.37 -8.05
C LEU A 39 -16.16 7.71 -7.56
N GLY A 40 -15.61 8.84 -8.00
CA GLY A 40 -16.12 10.18 -7.73
C GLY A 40 -16.09 10.59 -6.24
N PRO A 41 -16.56 11.82 -5.91
CA PRO A 41 -16.53 12.36 -4.54
C PRO A 41 -17.49 11.67 -3.57
N HIS A 42 -18.38 10.79 -4.07
CA HIS A 42 -19.36 10.04 -3.28
C HIS A 42 -18.96 8.57 -3.07
N GLY A 43 -17.95 8.07 -3.79
CA GLY A 43 -17.39 6.74 -3.57
C GLY A 43 -16.43 6.75 -2.39
N SER A 44 -16.82 6.16 -1.27
CA SER A 44 -15.90 5.96 -0.16
C SER A 44 -14.94 4.82 -0.49
N LEU A 45 -13.73 5.16 -0.96
CA LEU A 45 -12.63 4.20 -1.11
C LEU A 45 -12.33 3.45 0.19
N ASP A 46 -12.65 4.06 1.33
CA ASP A 46 -12.50 3.45 2.66
C ASP A 46 -13.42 2.23 2.85
N SER A 47 -14.46 2.08 2.02
CA SER A 47 -15.37 0.92 2.03
C SER A 47 -14.97 -0.19 1.06
N VAL A 48 -13.99 0.05 0.19
CA VAL A 48 -13.52 -0.90 -0.83
C VAL A 48 -12.28 -1.61 -0.32
N VAL A 49 -12.26 -2.95 -0.42
CA VAL A 49 -11.06 -3.74 -0.11
C VAL A 49 -10.11 -3.67 -1.29
N PHE A 50 -8.85 -3.36 -1.05
CA PHE A 50 -7.81 -3.47 -2.07
C PHE A 50 -6.84 -4.58 -1.70
N ALA A 51 -6.58 -5.45 -2.67
CA ALA A 51 -5.63 -6.54 -2.57
C ALA A 51 -4.66 -6.45 -3.75
N VAL A 52 -3.38 -6.19 -3.45
CA VAL A 52 -2.30 -6.20 -4.42
C VAL A 52 -1.78 -7.62 -4.55
N CYS A 53 -1.74 -8.14 -5.78
CA CYS A 53 -1.24 -9.46 -6.10
C CYS A 53 0.02 -9.33 -6.95
N ALA A 54 1.16 -9.65 -6.35
CA ALA A 54 2.42 -9.86 -7.05
C ALA A 54 2.36 -11.24 -7.71
N ASN A 55 1.98 -11.29 -8.98
CA ASN A 55 1.70 -12.54 -9.68
C ASN A 55 2.94 -13.06 -10.43
N LYS A 56 2.92 -14.36 -10.74
CA LYS A 56 4.00 -15.11 -11.41
C LYS A 56 5.27 -15.26 -10.57
N VAL A 57 5.14 -15.48 -9.26
CA VAL A 57 6.29 -15.71 -8.37
C VAL A 57 7.10 -16.96 -8.72
N ASP A 58 6.50 -17.87 -9.49
CA ASP A 58 7.16 -19.02 -10.13
C ASP A 58 8.24 -18.65 -11.18
N ALA A 59 8.33 -17.38 -11.60
CA ALA A 59 9.26 -16.91 -12.62
C ALA A 59 10.75 -16.98 -12.19
N GLY A 60 11.04 -17.26 -10.92
CA GLY A 60 12.40 -17.49 -10.40
C GLY A 60 13.36 -16.34 -10.73
N LYS A 61 14.37 -16.60 -11.58
CA LYS A 61 15.42 -15.62 -11.93
C LYS A 61 14.93 -14.46 -12.81
N LEU A 62 13.73 -14.53 -13.37
CA LEU A 62 13.15 -13.45 -14.17
C LEU A 62 12.51 -12.35 -13.30
N ARG A 63 12.50 -12.51 -11.97
CA ARG A 63 11.98 -11.50 -11.04
C ARG A 63 12.79 -10.19 -11.17
N VAL A 64 12.07 -9.09 -11.35
CA VAL A 64 12.61 -7.72 -11.42
C VAL A 64 11.95 -6.77 -10.43
N VAL A 65 10.88 -7.19 -9.76
CA VAL A 65 10.24 -6.47 -8.65
C VAL A 65 10.33 -7.33 -7.40
N ASP A 66 11.03 -6.84 -6.39
CA ASP A 66 11.23 -7.55 -5.13
C ASP A 66 9.95 -7.50 -4.28
N GLU A 67 9.77 -8.53 -3.44
CA GLU A 67 8.63 -8.64 -2.53
C GLU A 67 8.51 -7.40 -1.63
N SER A 68 9.65 -6.89 -1.15
CA SER A 68 9.73 -5.70 -0.30
C SER A 68 9.22 -4.45 -1.01
N GLU A 69 9.56 -4.24 -2.29
CA GLU A 69 9.10 -3.09 -3.09
C GLU A 69 7.58 -3.13 -3.27
N GLY A 70 7.06 -4.29 -3.67
CA GLY A 70 5.62 -4.50 -3.87
C GLY A 70 4.80 -4.37 -2.59
N ARG A 71 5.27 -4.99 -1.50
CA ARG A 71 4.63 -4.91 -0.18
C ARG A 71 4.61 -3.49 0.35
N LEU A 72 5.75 -2.79 0.27
CA LEU A 72 5.86 -1.40 0.71
C LEU A 72 4.86 -0.50 -0.03
N TRP A 73 4.75 -0.67 -1.36
CA TRP A 73 3.79 0.09 -2.15
C TRP A 73 2.34 -0.18 -1.70
N ALA A 74 1.96 -1.45 -1.55
CA ALA A 74 0.61 -1.83 -1.12
C ALA A 74 0.27 -1.31 0.28
N GLU A 75 1.16 -1.53 1.24
CA GLU A 75 0.98 -1.12 2.63
C GLU A 75 0.96 0.39 2.79
N SER A 76 1.79 1.12 2.03
CA SER A 76 1.74 2.57 2.02
C SER A 76 0.31 3.01 1.69
N HIS A 77 -0.36 2.38 0.72
CA HIS A 77 -1.73 2.69 0.35
C HIS A 77 -2.81 2.14 1.30
N GLY A 78 -2.43 1.36 2.31
CA GLY A 78 -3.35 0.67 3.22
C GLY A 78 -4.02 -0.54 2.58
N PHE A 79 -3.41 -1.10 1.54
CA PHE A 79 -3.91 -2.25 0.79
C PHE A 79 -3.31 -3.55 1.33
N LEU A 80 -4.04 -4.64 1.14
CA LEU A 80 -3.55 -5.97 1.41
C LEU A 80 -2.57 -6.39 0.29
N TYR A 81 -1.66 -7.33 0.58
CA TYR A 81 -0.63 -7.78 -0.36
C TYR A 81 -0.44 -9.29 -0.30
N TRP A 82 -0.31 -9.92 -1.48
CA TRP A 82 0.06 -11.33 -1.63
C TRP A 82 1.05 -11.55 -2.77
N GLU A 83 2.00 -12.43 -2.53
CA GLU A 83 2.74 -13.16 -3.54
C GLU A 83 1.81 -14.25 -4.10
N THR A 84 1.66 -14.32 -5.42
CA THR A 84 0.72 -15.25 -6.07
C THR A 84 1.32 -15.89 -7.32
N SER A 85 0.90 -17.12 -7.60
CA SER A 85 1.10 -17.74 -8.90
C SER A 85 -0.19 -18.37 -9.36
N ALA A 86 -0.76 -17.83 -10.42
CA ALA A 86 -1.89 -18.47 -11.10
C ALA A 86 -1.49 -19.81 -11.74
N GLN A 87 -0.19 -20.06 -11.99
CA GLN A 87 0.30 -21.30 -12.60
C GLN A 87 0.45 -22.42 -11.56
N SER A 88 1.11 -22.15 -10.43
CA SER A 88 1.33 -23.16 -9.38
C SER A 88 0.18 -23.24 -8.37
N GLY A 89 -0.66 -22.20 -8.30
CA GLY A 89 -1.71 -22.04 -7.31
C GLY A 89 -1.24 -21.40 -6.00
N GLU A 90 0.05 -21.10 -5.87
CA GLU A 90 0.64 -20.48 -4.68
C GLU A 90 -0.02 -19.13 -4.37
N GLY A 91 -0.40 -18.93 -3.10
CA GLY A 91 -0.96 -17.68 -2.59
C GLY A 91 -2.39 -17.34 -3.05
N ILE A 92 -2.95 -18.09 -4.00
CA ILE A 92 -4.28 -17.81 -4.56
C ILE A 92 -5.37 -18.06 -3.52
N GLN A 93 -5.32 -19.18 -2.79
CA GLN A 93 -6.34 -19.53 -1.80
C GLN A 93 -6.32 -18.55 -0.63
N GLU A 94 -5.13 -18.22 -0.14
CA GLU A 94 -4.90 -17.30 0.97
C GLU A 94 -5.38 -15.89 0.63
N MET A 95 -5.12 -15.43 -0.60
CA MET A 95 -5.59 -14.14 -1.10
C MET A 95 -7.11 -14.03 -1.13
N PHE A 96 -7.82 -15.10 -1.49
CA PHE A 96 -9.29 -15.11 -1.50
C PHE A 96 -9.93 -15.39 -0.14
N GLN A 97 -9.19 -15.89 0.86
CA GLN A 97 -9.71 -16.22 2.19
C GLN A 97 -9.73 -15.04 3.18
N VAL A 98 -9.51 -13.82 2.70
CA VAL A 98 -9.53 -12.59 3.53
C VAL A 98 -10.78 -12.53 4.41
N ARG A 99 -10.57 -12.51 5.73
CA ARG A 99 -11.66 -12.35 6.70
C ARG A 99 -11.80 -10.90 7.12
N LYS A 100 -13.04 -10.47 7.24
CA LYS A 100 -13.41 -9.25 7.97
C LYS A 100 -13.30 -9.58 9.45
N SER A 101 -12.31 -9.03 10.14
CA SER A 101 -12.22 -9.18 11.60
C SER A 101 -13.27 -8.28 12.26
N GLY A 102 -13.80 -8.69 13.41
CA GLY A 102 -14.96 -8.06 14.07
C GLY A 102 -14.86 -6.55 14.31
N ASN A 103 -13.64 -6.00 14.21
CA ASN A 103 -13.34 -4.57 14.28
C ASN A 103 -13.09 -3.97 12.89
N ALA A 104 -14.04 -4.10 11.96
CA ALA A 104 -14.14 -3.37 10.68
C ALA A 104 -12.92 -3.38 9.72
N ARG A 105 -11.82 -4.08 10.02
CA ARG A 105 -10.61 -4.17 9.19
C ARG A 105 -10.47 -5.58 8.59
N TRP A 106 -10.03 -5.63 7.35
CA TRP A 106 -9.75 -6.86 6.61
C TRP A 106 -8.39 -7.40 7.03
N GLU A 107 -8.35 -8.68 7.41
CA GLU A 107 -7.13 -9.33 7.92
C GLU A 107 -6.66 -10.42 6.96
N ASN A 108 -5.34 -10.59 6.94
CA ASN A 108 -4.62 -11.47 6.04
C ASN A 108 -4.43 -12.86 6.71
N PRO A 109 -5.11 -13.94 6.27
CA PRO A 109 -5.24 -15.19 7.05
C PRO A 109 -3.94 -16.00 7.23
N GLY A 110 -2.89 -15.69 6.46
CA GLY A 110 -1.64 -16.45 6.40
C GLY A 110 -0.43 -15.81 7.07
N MET A 111 -0.56 -14.63 7.69
CA MET A 111 0.54 -13.97 8.40
C MET A 111 0.17 -13.70 9.85
N PRO A 112 1.03 -14.03 10.83
CA PRO A 112 0.78 -13.76 12.24
C PRO A 112 0.87 -12.24 12.47
N GLY A 113 -0.26 -11.57 12.31
CA GLY A 113 -0.36 -10.13 12.56
C GLY A 113 0.45 -9.26 11.59
N TRP A 114 0.03 -8.02 11.52
CA TRP A 114 0.70 -6.83 11.02
C TRP A 114 2.22 -6.67 11.33
N GLU A 115 2.85 -7.58 12.08
CA GLU A 115 4.22 -7.44 12.62
C GLU A 115 5.31 -7.57 11.56
N SER A 116 5.16 -8.45 10.56
CA SER A 116 6.19 -8.63 9.51
C SER A 116 6.20 -7.47 8.53
N GLY A 117 5.03 -7.01 8.05
CA GLY A 117 4.90 -5.90 7.10
C GLY A 117 5.33 -4.56 7.69
N VAL A 118 4.85 -4.26 8.91
CA VAL A 118 5.23 -3.01 9.58
C VAL A 118 6.71 -2.95 9.92
N SER A 119 7.38 -4.08 10.17
CA SER A 119 8.85 -4.12 10.32
C SER A 119 9.60 -3.71 9.04
N PHE A 120 9.13 -4.14 7.87
CA PHE A 120 9.69 -3.68 6.59
C PHE A 120 9.39 -2.20 6.34
N PHE A 121 8.17 -1.75 6.66
CA PHE A 121 7.77 -0.36 6.55
C PHE A 121 8.60 0.56 7.45
N THR A 122 8.80 0.19 8.72
CA THR A 122 9.65 0.95 9.66
C THR A 122 11.10 0.96 9.20
N LEU A 123 11.60 -0.15 8.64
CA LEU A 123 12.95 -0.22 8.08
C LEU A 123 13.11 0.68 6.84
N ALA A 124 12.15 0.67 5.92
CA ALA A 124 12.16 1.48 4.70
C ALA A 124 12.05 2.99 5.01
N ILE A 125 11.20 3.37 5.97
CA ILE A 125 11.15 4.75 6.47
C ILE A 125 12.49 5.16 7.05
N ARG A 126 13.12 4.28 7.83
CA ARG A 126 14.43 4.56 8.44
C ARG A 126 15.55 4.72 7.40
N SER A 127 15.47 4.02 6.27
CA SER A 127 16.47 4.11 5.19
C SER A 127 16.20 5.23 4.19
N SER A 128 15.01 5.84 4.21
CA SER A 128 14.64 6.91 3.28
C SER A 128 15.41 8.20 3.59
N GLN A 129 16.08 8.75 2.57
CA GLN A 129 16.87 9.99 2.69
C GLN A 129 16.07 11.25 2.34
N ASP A 130 14.96 11.11 1.62
CA ASP A 130 14.13 12.23 1.16
C ASP A 130 12.76 12.26 1.87
N SER A 131 12.28 13.48 2.19
CA SER A 131 11.03 13.68 2.93
C SER A 131 9.77 13.43 2.09
N TRP A 132 9.84 13.61 0.77
CA TRP A 132 8.73 13.31 -0.14
C TRP A 132 8.56 11.80 -0.28
N ASP A 133 9.66 11.08 -0.54
CA ASP A 133 9.67 9.63 -0.66
C ASP A 133 9.21 8.95 0.63
N LEU A 134 9.64 9.48 1.79
CA LEU A 134 9.22 8.97 3.11
C LEU A 134 7.69 9.05 3.31
N LEU A 135 7.04 10.08 2.77
CA LEU A 135 5.58 10.21 2.81
C LEU A 135 4.87 9.55 1.61
N GLY A 136 5.62 8.98 0.66
CA GLY A 136 5.10 8.43 -0.59
C GLY A 136 4.48 9.49 -1.50
N LEU A 137 5.10 10.67 -1.58
CA LEU A 137 4.63 11.81 -2.36
C LEU A 137 5.66 12.21 -3.41
N LYS A 138 5.20 12.85 -4.48
CA LYS A 138 6.09 13.47 -5.48
C LYS A 138 6.49 14.90 -5.04
N PRO A 139 7.69 15.38 -5.39
CA PRO A 139 8.06 16.77 -5.17
C PRO A 139 7.03 17.72 -5.78
N GLY A 140 6.55 18.68 -4.97
CA GLY A 140 5.53 19.65 -5.40
C GLY A 140 4.09 19.29 -5.00
N ALA A 141 3.86 18.24 -4.22
CA ALA A 141 2.53 17.96 -3.67
C ALA A 141 2.05 19.07 -2.71
N SER A 142 0.74 19.28 -2.69
CA SER A 142 0.05 20.33 -1.92
C SER A 142 0.12 20.09 -0.40
N ARG A 143 -0.15 21.14 0.39
CA ARG A 143 -0.16 21.05 1.87
C ARG A 143 -1.20 20.05 2.36
N GLU A 144 -2.32 19.95 1.65
CA GLU A 144 -3.42 19.04 1.92
C GLU A 144 -2.99 17.59 1.69
N GLU A 145 -2.25 17.32 0.60
CA GLU A 145 -1.72 15.99 0.28
C GLU A 145 -0.68 15.54 1.30
N VAL A 146 0.26 16.43 1.68
CA VAL A 146 1.24 16.17 2.75
C VAL A 146 0.53 15.84 4.07
N THR A 147 -0.50 16.61 4.42
CA THR A 147 -1.26 16.38 5.66
C THR A 147 -2.04 15.07 5.62
N ARG A 148 -2.62 14.72 4.47
CA ARG A 148 -3.34 13.45 4.28
C ARG A 148 -2.41 12.25 4.38
N ALA A 149 -1.27 12.31 3.69
CA ALA A 149 -0.24 11.26 3.74
C ALA A 149 0.29 11.06 5.16
N TYR A 150 0.62 12.15 5.86
CA TYR A 150 1.01 12.10 7.26
C TYR A 150 -0.05 11.43 8.15
N ARG A 151 -1.32 11.82 8.05
CA ARG A 151 -2.39 11.25 8.90
C ARG A 151 -2.53 9.74 8.70
N ARG A 152 -2.43 9.28 7.44
CA ARG A 152 -2.44 7.85 7.10
C ARG A 152 -1.31 7.11 7.81
N LEU A 153 -0.08 7.60 7.68
CA LEU A 153 1.10 6.97 8.28
C LEU A 153 1.11 7.08 9.81
N ALA A 154 0.66 8.20 10.36
CA ALA A 154 0.57 8.42 11.80
C ALA A 154 -0.38 7.43 12.48
N VAL A 155 -1.49 7.08 11.83
CA VAL A 155 -2.43 6.06 12.36
C VAL A 155 -1.81 4.67 12.35
N LEU A 156 -0.96 4.37 11.36
CA LEU A 156 -0.29 3.07 11.23
C LEU A 156 0.88 2.92 12.20
N LEU A 157 1.68 3.97 12.37
CA LEU A 157 2.93 3.96 13.14
C LEU A 157 2.77 4.45 14.59
N HIS A 158 1.56 4.84 15.02
CA HIS A 158 1.37 5.32 16.39
C HIS A 158 1.81 4.23 17.39
N PRO A 159 2.63 4.55 18.41
CA PRO A 159 3.15 3.57 19.37
C PRO A 159 2.06 2.71 20.02
N ASP A 160 0.90 3.30 20.35
CA ASP A 160 -0.24 2.58 20.93
C ASP A 160 -0.88 1.55 19.99
N LYS A 161 -0.75 1.73 18.67
CA LYS A 161 -1.36 0.85 17.66
C LYS A 161 -0.34 -0.11 17.04
N CYS A 162 0.95 0.20 17.17
CA CYS A 162 2.04 -0.49 16.52
C CYS A 162 3.18 -0.71 17.55
N PRO A 163 3.14 -1.77 18.36
CA PRO A 163 4.24 -2.14 19.27
C PRO A 163 5.50 -2.70 18.58
N ALA A 164 5.63 -2.56 17.25
CA ALA A 164 6.78 -3.11 16.52
C ALA A 164 8.07 -2.35 16.89
N PRO A 165 9.21 -3.04 17.00
CA PRO A 165 10.50 -2.39 17.25
C PRO A 165 10.82 -1.39 16.13
N GLY A 166 11.18 -0.16 16.51
CA GLY A 166 11.49 0.93 15.56
C GLY A 166 10.28 1.71 15.04
N SER A 167 9.05 1.36 15.44
CA SER A 167 7.84 2.11 15.11
C SER A 167 7.85 3.55 15.62
N GLU A 168 8.35 3.77 16.84
CA GLU A 168 8.47 5.11 17.44
C GLU A 168 9.44 5.99 16.64
N ASP A 169 10.56 5.42 16.20
CA ASP A 169 11.56 6.13 15.38
C ASP A 169 11.02 6.42 13.98
N ALA A 170 10.30 5.47 13.36
CA ALA A 170 9.60 5.68 12.10
C ALA A 170 8.51 6.76 12.22
N PHE A 171 7.77 6.79 13.32
CA PHE A 171 6.78 7.83 13.60
C PHE A 171 7.44 9.20 13.72
N LYS A 172 8.55 9.31 14.46
CA LYS A 172 9.35 10.55 14.54
C LYS A 172 9.84 10.99 13.15
N ALA A 173 10.30 10.07 12.32
CA ALA A 173 10.76 10.36 10.96
C ALA A 173 9.63 10.93 10.09
N VAL A 174 8.43 10.34 10.15
CA VAL A 174 7.22 10.83 9.46
C VAL A 174 6.80 12.23 9.96
N VAL A 175 6.87 12.49 11.27
CA VAL A 175 6.58 13.82 11.85
C VAL A 175 7.58 14.86 11.36
N ASN A 176 8.87 14.52 11.32
CA ASN A 176 9.93 15.40 10.86
C ASN A 176 9.77 15.72 9.36
N ALA A 177 9.50 14.71 8.53
CA ALA A 177 9.27 14.89 7.10
C ALA A 177 8.09 15.84 6.82
N ARG A 178 6.93 15.62 7.47
CA ARG A 178 5.79 16.56 7.37
C ARG A 178 6.19 17.98 7.72
N THR A 179 6.91 18.16 8.82
CA THR A 179 7.29 19.50 9.31
C THR A 179 8.24 20.19 8.35
N ALA A 180 9.20 19.46 7.77
CA ALA A 180 10.11 19.97 6.76
C ALA A 180 9.38 20.39 5.48
N LEU A 181 8.48 19.54 4.97
CA LEU A 181 7.72 19.84 3.75
C LEU A 181 6.78 21.02 3.91
N LEU A 182 6.01 21.09 5.01
CA LEU A 182 5.09 22.20 5.26
C LEU A 182 5.78 23.55 5.48
N LYS A 183 7.06 23.58 5.86
CA LYS A 183 7.87 24.80 5.92
C LYS A 183 8.30 25.29 4.53
N ASN A 184 8.54 24.36 3.61
CA ASN A 184 9.06 24.66 2.27
C ASN A 184 7.95 24.96 1.26
N ILE A 185 6.72 24.53 1.51
CA ILE A 185 5.55 24.87 0.70
C ILE A 185 5.06 26.28 1.09
N LYS A 186 5.25 27.25 0.18
CA LYS A 186 4.74 28.62 0.32
C LYS A 186 3.23 28.67 0.12
#